data_AF-A0A259S6D8-F1
#
_entry.id   AF-A0A259S6D8-F1
#
_cell.length_a   1.000
_cell.length_b   1.000
_cell.length_c   1.000
_cell.angle_alpha   90.00
_cell.angle_beta   90.00
_cell.angle_gamma   90.00
#
_symmetry.space_group_name_H-M   'P 1'
#
loop_
_entity.id
_entity.type
_entity.pdbx_description
1 polymer ?
#
loop_
_entity_poly.entity_id
_entity_poly.type
_entity_poly.pdbx_seq_one_letter_code
_entity_poly.pdbx_strand_id
1 'polypeptide(L)'
;MTAASSADTASVALPSADPLRIAPAHEHAWATRSRHRTADGTLLYVRCVRCGAQRVDLHAAGAAAPTALSRALGGEGTAGTAEAVSRP
;
A
#
# COMPACT_ATOMS: atom_id res chain seq x y z
N MET A 1 39.79 18.74 -33.41
CA MET A 1 38.34 18.80 -33.14
C MET A 1 37.83 17.37 -33.17
N THR A 2 37.61 16.75 -32.02
CA THR A 2 37.25 15.31 -31.92
C THR A 2 36.12 15.18 -30.89
N ALA A 3 35.11 14.39 -31.26
CA ALA A 3 33.72 14.45 -30.83
C ALA A 3 33.44 14.02 -29.37
N ALA A 4 32.35 14.58 -28.82
CA ALA A 4 31.76 14.21 -27.54
C ALA A 4 31.23 12.78 -27.56
N SER A 5 31.65 11.96 -26.59
CA SER A 5 31.00 10.68 -26.26
C SER A 5 29.83 10.96 -25.33
N SER A 6 28.61 10.78 -25.82
CA SER A 6 27.41 10.79 -25.00
C SER A 6 27.17 9.39 -24.45
N ALA A 7 27.16 9.27 -23.12
CA ALA A 7 26.72 8.05 -22.44
C ALA A 7 25.22 7.87 -22.65
N ASP A 8 24.86 6.82 -23.36
CA ASP A 8 23.49 6.36 -23.55
C ASP A 8 22.95 5.90 -22.19
N THR A 9 22.19 6.78 -21.52
CA THR A 9 21.44 6.42 -20.32
C THR A 9 20.16 5.76 -20.78
N ALA A 10 20.21 4.46 -21.08
CA ALA A 10 19.01 3.68 -21.34
C ALA A 10 18.16 3.63 -20.05
N SER A 11 17.09 4.42 -20.02
CA SER A 11 16.11 4.41 -18.94
C SER A 11 15.31 3.10 -19.03
N VAL A 12 15.58 2.16 -18.14
CA VAL A 12 14.83 0.90 -18.07
C VAL A 12 13.43 1.20 -17.54
N ALA A 13 12.42 0.98 -18.39
CA ALA A 13 11.02 1.04 -17.97
C ALA A 13 10.71 -0.13 -17.02
N LEU A 14 10.43 0.19 -15.75
CA LEU A 14 9.93 -0.77 -14.78
C LEU A 14 8.47 -1.15 -15.12
N PRO A 15 8.03 -2.38 -14.80
CA PRO A 15 6.64 -2.78 -15.03
C PRO A 15 5.70 -1.85 -14.26
N SER A 16 4.85 -1.12 -15.00
CA SER A 16 3.83 -0.25 -14.42
C SER A 16 2.91 -1.08 -13.52
N ALA A 17 2.87 -0.72 -12.24
CA ALA A 17 1.82 -1.18 -11.36
C ALA A 17 0.48 -0.73 -11.93
N ASP A 18 -0.41 -1.68 -12.22
CA ASP A 18 -1.75 -1.45 -12.76
C ASP A 18 -2.48 -0.36 -11.93
N PRO A 19 -2.80 0.81 -12.54
CA PRO A 19 -3.37 1.95 -11.82
C PRO A 19 -4.81 1.70 -11.33
N LEU A 20 -5.44 0.60 -11.72
CA LEU A 20 -6.84 0.29 -11.42
C LEU A 20 -7.04 -0.88 -10.45
N ARG A 21 -6.06 -1.20 -9.60
CA ARG A 21 -6.37 -2.00 -8.39
C ARG A 21 -7.30 -1.18 -7.50
N ILE A 22 -8.60 -1.30 -7.74
CA ILE A 22 -9.66 -0.75 -6.92
C ILE A 22 -9.47 -1.32 -5.52
N ALA A 23 -8.94 -0.49 -4.62
CA ALA A 23 -8.89 -0.83 -3.21
C ALA A 23 -10.34 -1.09 -2.78
N PRO A 24 -10.64 -2.27 -2.21
CA PRO A 24 -12.02 -2.63 -1.92
C PRO A 24 -12.61 -1.61 -0.96
N ALA A 25 -13.79 -1.07 -1.30
CA ALA A 25 -14.45 0.05 -0.60
C ALA A 25 -15.07 -0.35 0.75
N HIS A 26 -14.42 -1.21 1.52
CA HIS A 26 -14.84 -1.58 2.86
C HIS A 26 -14.04 -0.83 3.92
N GLU A 27 -14.64 -0.66 5.09
CA GLU A 27 -13.92 -0.21 6.27
C GLU A 27 -12.91 -1.28 6.67
N HIS A 28 -11.62 -0.94 6.62
CA HIS A 28 -10.55 -1.86 6.96
C HIS A 28 -10.36 -1.97 8.48
N ALA A 29 -10.42 -3.19 9.01
CA ALA A 29 -9.92 -3.48 10.35
C ALA A 29 -8.39 -3.71 10.32
N TRP A 30 -7.62 -2.80 10.90
CA TRP A 30 -6.15 -2.77 10.85
C TRP A 30 -5.50 -3.45 12.06
N ALA A 31 -4.51 -4.30 11.82
CA ALA A 31 -3.67 -4.89 12.86
C ALA A 31 -2.20 -4.49 12.67
N THR A 32 -1.53 -4.07 13.75
CA THR A 32 -0.10 -3.75 13.71
C THR A 32 0.75 -5.00 13.53
N ARG A 33 1.64 -5.00 12.53
CA ARG A 33 2.60 -6.07 12.28
C ARG A 33 3.98 -5.75 12.87
N SER A 34 4.43 -4.51 12.73
CA SER A 34 5.68 -4.04 13.34
C SER A 34 5.56 -2.59 13.79
N ARG A 35 6.46 -2.20 14.70
CA ARG A 35 6.50 -0.88 15.31
C ARG A 35 7.95 -0.41 15.35
N HIS A 36 8.19 0.83 14.92
CA HIS A 36 9.53 1.41 14.90
C HIS A 36 9.47 2.83 15.46
N ARG A 37 10.32 3.13 16.44
CA ARG A 37 10.46 4.50 16.95
C ARG A 37 11.32 5.31 15.99
N THR A 38 10.89 6.53 15.71
CA THR A 38 11.59 7.55 14.94
C THR A 38 11.54 8.88 15.71
N ALA A 39 12.21 9.92 15.22
CA ALA A 39 12.13 11.25 15.82
C ALA A 39 10.70 11.83 15.77
N ASP A 40 9.94 11.50 14.72
CA ASP A 40 8.56 11.99 14.51
C ASP A 40 7.50 11.22 15.33
N GLY A 41 7.88 10.14 16.01
CA GLY A 41 6.98 9.31 16.80
C GLY A 41 7.21 7.82 16.59
N THR A 42 6.14 7.02 16.63
CA THR A 42 6.21 5.58 16.34
C THR A 42 5.52 5.28 15.02
N LEU A 43 6.27 4.77 14.05
CA LEU A 43 5.72 4.20 12.83
C LEU A 43 5.13 2.82 13.10
N LEU A 44 3.90 2.61 12.67
CA LEU A 44 3.15 1.38 12.77
C LEU A 44 2.93 0.84 11.36
N TYR A 45 3.56 -0.28 11.04
CA TYR A 45 3.24 -1.00 9.81
C TYR A 45 2.02 -1.85 10.09
N VAL A 46 0.89 -1.51 9.48
CA VAL A 46 -0.40 -2.16 9.72
C VAL A 46 -0.85 -2.95 8.49
N ARG A 47 -1.56 -4.05 8.73
CA ARG A 47 -2.19 -4.88 7.69
C ARG A 47 -3.66 -5.06 8.00
N CYS A 48 -4.52 -4.95 6.98
CA CYS A 48 -5.92 -5.28 7.10
C CYS A 48 -6.07 -6.78 7.37
N VAL A 49 -6.87 -7.13 8.37
CA VAL A 49 -7.11 -8.54 8.72
C VAL A 49 -8.02 -9.27 7.72
N ARG A 50 -8.72 -8.53 6.85
CA ARG A 50 -9.63 -9.08 5.83
C ARG A 50 -8.96 -9.24 4.48
N CYS A 51 -8.69 -8.13 3.78
CA CYS A 51 -8.12 -8.18 2.43
C CYS A 51 -6.58 -8.22 2.40
N GLY A 52 -5.92 -8.03 3.53
CA GLY A 52 -4.47 -8.04 3.58
C GLY A 52 -3.77 -6.81 3.01
N ALA A 53 -4.51 -5.75 2.66
CA ALA A 53 -3.93 -4.46 2.32
C ALA A 53 -3.01 -3.96 3.45
N GLN A 54 -1.98 -3.21 3.10
CA GLN A 54 -0.99 -2.70 4.04
C GLN A 54 -0.91 -1.18 3.95
N ARG A 55 -0.67 -0.53 5.08
CA ARG A 55 -0.34 0.89 5.13
C ARG A 55 0.58 1.18 6.32
N VAL A 56 1.12 2.38 6.34
CA VAL A 56 1.90 2.90 7.47
C VAL A 56 1.07 3.94 8.19
N ASP A 57 0.94 3.79 9.50
CA ASP A 57 0.34 4.78 10.39
C ASP A 57 1.45 5.40 11.25
N LEU A 58 1.34 6.69 11.57
CA LEU A 58 2.22 7.39 12.51
C LEU A 58 1.46 7.64 13.81
N HIS A 59 2.03 7.17 14.92
CA HIS A 59 1.64 7.60 16.26
C HIS A 59 2.61 8.68 16.73
N ALA A 60 2.23 9.94 16.50
CA ALA A 60 3.02 11.10 16.94
C ALA A 60 3.05 11.20 18.48
N ALA A 61 4.10 11.80 19.03
CA ALA A 61 4.23 12.00 20.46
C ALA A 61 3.06 12.85 21.01
N GLY A 62 2.38 12.35 22.04
CA GLY A 62 1.22 13.03 22.63
C GLY A 62 -0.09 12.93 21.83
N ALA A 63 -0.09 12.27 20.67
CA ALA A 63 -1.33 12.04 19.92
C ALA A 63 -2.19 10.96 20.61
N ALA A 64 -3.50 11.20 20.67
CA ALA A 64 -4.45 10.27 21.27
C ALA A 64 -4.62 8.98 20.43
N ALA A 65 -4.43 9.07 19.11
CA ALA A 65 -4.54 7.95 18.18
C ALA A 65 -3.51 8.05 17.05
N PRO A 66 -3.15 6.92 16.42
CA PRO A 66 -2.35 6.92 15.19
C PRO A 66 -3.11 7.48 13.99
N THR A 67 -2.38 8.13 13.08
CA THR A 67 -2.92 8.67 11.82
C THR A 67 -2.30 7.94 10.64
N ALA A 68 -3.09 7.64 9.62
CA ALA A 68 -2.59 7.04 8.39
C ALA A 68 -1.60 7.99 7.68
N LEU A 69 -0.34 7.55 7.55
CA LEU A 69 0.72 8.30 6.88
C LEU A 69 0.81 7.94 5.39
N SER A 70 0.41 6.71 5.02
CA SER A 70 0.40 6.25 3.64
C SER A 70 -1.01 5.85 3.18
N ARG A 71 -1.21 5.84 1.86
CA ARG A 71 -2.34 5.12 1.25
C ARG A 71 -2.21 3.62 1.53
N ALA A 72 -3.35 2.93 1.60
CA ALA A 72 -3.40 1.48 1.61
C ALA A 72 -2.96 0.89 0.26
N LEU A 73 -2.05 -0.08 0.31
CA LEU A 73 -1.49 -0.76 -0.85
C LEU A 73 -1.83 -2.25 -0.81
N GLY A 74 -2.02 -2.81 -2.01
CA GLY A 74 -2.42 -4.21 -2.16
C GLY A 74 -3.84 -4.44 -1.67
N GLY A 75 -4.06 -5.61 -1.09
CA GLY A 75 -5.39 -6.14 -0.87
C GLY A 75 -5.73 -7.11 -1.97
N GLU A 76 -5.97 -8.38 -1.63
CA GLU A 76 -6.69 -9.24 -2.53
C GLU A 76 -8.12 -8.68 -2.62
N GLY A 77 -8.37 -7.93 -3.69
CA GLY A 77 -9.70 -7.97 -4.26
C GLY A 77 -9.91 -9.43 -4.62
N THR A 78 -10.48 -10.22 -3.70
CA THR A 78 -11.29 -11.34 -4.15
C THR A 78 -12.38 -10.67 -4.95
N ALA A 79 -12.11 -10.47 -6.25
CA ALA A 79 -13.14 -10.18 -7.22
C ALA A 79 -14.17 -11.26 -6.95
N GLY A 80 -15.30 -10.85 -6.38
CA GLY A 80 -16.33 -11.77 -5.98
C GLY A 80 -16.68 -12.58 -7.22
N THR A 81 -16.32 -13.86 -7.24
CA THR A 81 -17.27 -14.84 -7.70
C THR A 81 -18.41 -14.76 -6.69
N ALA A 82 -19.30 -13.78 -6.89
CA ALA A 82 -20.70 -13.98 -6.59
C ALA A 82 -21.12 -15.11 -7.54
N GLU A 83 -20.82 -16.34 -7.13
CA GLU A 83 -21.37 -17.54 -7.71
C GLU A 83 -22.88 -17.38 -7.64
N ALA A 84 -23.48 -17.27 -8.82
CA ALA A 84 -24.92 -17.30 -8.99
C ALA A 84 -25.43 -18.63 -8.45
N VAL A 85 -25.89 -18.66 -7.20
CA VAL A 85 -26.80 -19.72 -6.75
C VAL A 85 -28.21 -19.39 -7.25
N SER A 86 -28.36 -19.39 -8.57
CA SER A 86 -29.64 -19.77 -9.16
C SER A 86 -29.80 -21.26 -8.89
N ARG A 87 -30.68 -21.62 -7.95
CA ARG A 87 -31.17 -22.99 -7.78
C ARG A 87 -32.71 -22.98 -7.83
N PRO A 88 -33.29 -24.07 -8.37
CA PRO A 88 -34.52 -24.07 -9.18
C PRO A 88 -35.81 -23.84 -8.39
#